data_AF-A0A2I0ETG8-F1
#
_entry.id   AF-A0A2I0ETG8-F1
#
_cell.length_a   1.000
_cell.length_b   1.000
_cell.length_c   1.000
_cell.angle_alpha   90.00
_cell.angle_beta   90.00
_cell.angle_gamma   90.00
#
_symmetry.space_group_name_H-M   'P 1'
#
loop_
_entity.id
_entity.type
_entity.pdbx_description
1 polymer ?
#
loop_
_entity_poly.entity_id
_entity_poly.type
_entity_poly.pdbx_seq_one_letter_code
_entity_poly.pdbx_strand_id
1 'polypeptide(L)'
;MSGIEVLSMFQKELSTYSPEQLRSIPEEGVWSIGQMYDHLIVVAHEYLDNVAVCSEAKEDPFLEKTPAGKELFHNKGFPPIKIRLPDEMNAPPNNSDSQEDLINRMEKLIQRVEYWESQVDAISPERKAKHGGFGWLNAREWLDLVEMHSRHHLRQKEALERYLK
;
A
#
# COMPACT_ATOMS: atom_id res chain seq x y z
N MET A 1 -13.91 6.86 2.77
CA MET A 1 -13.05 6.21 3.76
C MET A 1 -11.66 6.82 3.58
N SER A 2 -11.03 7.33 4.63
CA SER A 2 -9.65 7.83 4.57
C SER A 2 -8.64 6.68 4.57
N GLY A 3 -7.38 6.96 4.24
CA GLY A 3 -6.30 5.96 4.32
C GLY A 3 -6.16 5.37 5.73
N ILE A 4 -6.22 6.22 6.75
CA ILE A 4 -6.19 5.80 8.16
C ILE A 4 -7.37 4.88 8.48
N GLU A 5 -8.58 5.23 8.08
CA GLU A 5 -9.76 4.39 8.35
C GLU A 5 -9.59 2.99 7.75
N VAL A 6 -9.06 2.87 6.52
CA VAL A 6 -8.79 1.57 5.90
C VAL A 6 -7.73 0.79 6.68
N LEU A 7 -6.61 1.42 7.02
CA LEU A 7 -5.50 0.78 7.73
C LEU A 7 -5.90 0.35 9.15
N SER A 8 -6.70 1.15 9.86
CA SER A 8 -7.22 0.78 11.18
C SER A 8 -8.16 -0.42 11.13
N MET A 9 -8.95 -0.59 10.06
CA MET A 9 -9.73 -1.82 9.87
C MET A 9 -8.81 -3.03 9.72
N PHE A 10 -7.79 -2.95 8.85
CA PHE A 10 -6.79 -4.01 8.69
C PHE A 10 -6.12 -4.36 10.02
N GLN A 11 -5.68 -3.36 10.79
CA GLN A 11 -5.03 -3.55 12.09
C GLN A 11 -5.97 -4.24 13.10
N LYS A 12 -7.23 -3.80 13.19
CA LYS A 12 -8.20 -4.37 14.11
C LYS A 12 -8.47 -5.85 13.79
N GLU A 13 -8.67 -6.16 12.50
CA GLU A 13 -8.97 -7.52 12.05
C GLU A 13 -7.77 -8.45 12.16
N LEU A 14 -6.55 -7.93 12.07
CA LEU A 14 -5.32 -8.70 12.21
C LEU A 14 -5.26 -9.48 13.54
N SER A 15 -5.80 -8.89 14.62
CA SER A 15 -5.88 -9.52 15.95
C SER A 15 -6.80 -10.76 16.01
N THR A 16 -7.64 -10.97 14.99
CA THR A 16 -8.60 -12.08 14.95
C THR A 16 -8.03 -13.35 14.34
N TYR A 17 -6.91 -13.28 13.61
CA TYR A 17 -6.29 -14.43 12.95
C TYR A 17 -5.36 -15.19 13.89
N SER A 18 -5.43 -16.52 13.87
CA SER A 18 -4.43 -17.35 14.56
C SER A 18 -3.08 -17.32 13.83
N PRO A 19 -1.96 -17.64 14.51
CA PRO A 19 -0.66 -17.81 13.86
C PRO A 19 -0.69 -18.80 12.68
N GLU A 20 -1.47 -19.87 12.77
CA GLU A 20 -1.65 -20.86 11.71
C GLU A 20 -2.42 -20.29 10.52
N GLN A 21 -3.48 -19.50 10.79
CA GLN A 21 -4.25 -18.83 9.75
C GLN A 21 -3.39 -17.82 8.97
N LEU A 22 -2.57 -17.02 9.67
CA LEU A 22 -1.65 -16.06 9.05
C LEU A 22 -0.68 -16.72 8.07
N ARG A 23 -0.22 -17.94 8.38
CA ARG A 23 0.79 -18.65 7.59
C ARG A 23 0.21 -19.59 6.54
N SER A 24 -1.10 -19.86 6.58
CA SER A 24 -1.75 -20.83 5.71
C SER A 24 -1.71 -20.40 4.24
N ILE A 25 -1.05 -21.20 3.41
CA ILE A 25 -1.02 -21.04 1.96
C ILE A 25 -2.08 -21.98 1.36
N PRO A 26 -3.15 -21.48 0.73
CA PRO A 26 -4.25 -22.32 0.27
C PRO A 26 -3.86 -23.27 -0.87
N GLU A 27 -3.09 -22.77 -1.84
CA GLU A 27 -2.62 -23.49 -3.01
C GLU A 27 -1.36 -22.82 -3.60
N GLU A 28 -0.66 -23.52 -4.49
CA GLU A 28 0.54 -23.00 -5.14
C GLU A 28 0.24 -21.69 -5.90
N GLY A 29 1.06 -20.66 -5.66
CA GLY A 29 0.91 -19.35 -6.30
C GLY A 29 -0.14 -18.43 -5.66
N VAL A 30 -0.82 -18.86 -4.59
CA VAL A 30 -1.72 -18.02 -3.80
C VAL A 30 -1.03 -17.58 -2.51
N TRP A 31 -1.14 -16.29 -2.17
CA TRP A 31 -0.59 -15.76 -0.93
C TRP A 31 -1.35 -16.25 0.30
N SER A 32 -0.66 -16.42 1.43
CA SER A 32 -1.33 -16.44 2.72
C SER A 32 -1.92 -15.06 3.05
N ILE A 33 -2.81 -15.00 4.03
CA ILE A 33 -3.28 -13.70 4.54
C ILE A 33 -2.13 -12.92 5.19
N GLY A 34 -1.16 -13.58 5.84
CA GLY A 34 0.04 -12.94 6.38
C GLY A 34 0.90 -12.29 5.30
N GLN A 35 1.07 -12.93 4.14
CA GLN A 35 1.78 -12.36 3.00
C GLN A 35 1.07 -11.15 2.40
N MET A 36 -0.27 -11.15 2.41
CA MET A 36 -1.05 -9.97 1.99
C MET A 36 -0.83 -8.79 2.95
N TYR A 37 -0.81 -9.02 4.27
CA TYR A 37 -0.46 -7.99 5.25
C TYR A 37 0.97 -7.49 5.09
N ASP A 38 1.94 -8.38 4.88
CA ASP A 38 3.33 -8.00 4.65
C ASP A 38 3.46 -7.09 3.42
N HIS A 39 2.87 -7.50 2.30
CA HIS A 39 2.83 -6.70 1.07
C HIS A 39 2.19 -5.33 1.28
N LEU A 40 1.02 -5.31 1.94
CA LEU A 40 0.31 -4.09 2.29
C LEU A 40 1.19 -3.10 3.03
N ILE A 41 1.91 -3.57 4.05
CA ILE A 41 2.75 -2.73 4.89
C ILE A 41 3.98 -2.25 4.13
N VAL A 42 4.69 -3.14 3.44
CA VAL A 42 5.94 -2.82 2.74
C VAL A 42 5.70 -1.78 1.65
N VAL A 43 4.70 -2.00 0.80
CA VAL A 43 4.40 -1.09 -0.32
C VAL A 43 3.89 0.26 0.19
N ALA A 44 3.06 0.27 1.24
CA ALA A 44 2.63 1.53 1.83
C ALA A 44 3.81 2.34 2.42
N HIS A 45 4.78 1.68 3.05
CA HIS A 45 6.00 2.36 3.49
C HIS A 45 6.84 2.90 2.32
N GLU A 46 6.98 2.16 1.23
CA GLU A 46 7.67 2.63 0.01
C GLU A 46 7.01 3.90 -0.53
N TYR A 47 5.68 3.98 -0.52
CA TYR A 47 4.97 5.19 -0.94
C TYR A 47 5.26 6.37 -0.01
N LEU A 48 5.27 6.15 1.30
CA LEU A 48 5.61 7.18 2.29
C LEU A 48 7.08 7.62 2.21
N ASP A 49 7.99 6.74 1.80
CA ASP A 49 9.38 7.10 1.50
C ASP A 49 9.42 8.07 0.31
N ASN A 50 8.57 7.87 -0.70
CA ASN A 50 8.48 8.80 -1.83
C ASN A 50 7.81 10.13 -1.48
N VAL A 51 6.92 10.18 -0.47
CA VAL A 51 6.45 11.45 0.11
C VAL A 51 7.64 12.22 0.69
N ALA A 52 8.53 11.54 1.41
CA ALA A 52 9.76 12.15 1.94
C ALA A 52 10.67 12.67 0.81
N VAL A 53 10.87 11.89 -0.26
CA VAL A 53 11.64 12.32 -1.44
C VAL A 53 11.03 13.59 -2.05
N CYS A 54 9.70 13.66 -2.19
CA CYS A 54 9.04 14.87 -2.70
C CYS A 54 9.27 16.08 -1.78
N SER A 55 9.34 15.89 -0.46
CA SER A 55 9.56 16.99 0.48
C SER A 55 10.91 17.70 0.27
N GLU A 56 11.91 16.98 -0.23
CA GLU A 56 13.29 17.46 -0.46
C GLU A 56 13.62 17.72 -1.94
N ALA A 57 12.79 17.24 -2.87
CA ALA A 57 13.02 17.36 -4.29
C ALA A 57 13.00 18.82 -4.79
N LYS A 58 13.68 19.05 -5.92
CA LYS A 58 13.57 20.33 -6.64
C LYS A 58 12.20 20.41 -7.31
N GLU A 59 11.68 21.62 -7.39
CA GLU A 59 10.46 21.91 -8.14
C GLU A 59 10.74 21.78 -9.64
N ASP A 60 9.90 21.00 -10.31
CA ASP A 60 9.91 20.87 -11.76
C ASP A 60 8.45 20.70 -12.27
N PRO A 61 7.89 21.77 -12.86
CA PRO A 61 6.51 21.75 -13.36
C PRO A 61 6.34 20.86 -14.60
N PHE A 62 7.41 20.47 -15.30
CA PHE A 62 7.35 19.70 -16.53
C PHE A 62 7.27 18.18 -16.31
N LEU A 63 7.47 17.71 -15.07
CA LEU A 63 7.36 16.30 -14.71
C LEU A 63 5.89 15.88 -14.63
N GLU A 64 5.49 14.91 -15.45
CA GLU A 64 4.08 14.47 -15.54
C GLU A 64 3.88 12.99 -15.19
N LYS A 65 2.65 12.67 -14.78
CA LYS A 65 2.13 11.30 -14.77
C LYS A 65 2.09 10.73 -16.18
N THR A 66 2.21 9.41 -16.28
CA THR A 66 1.84 8.67 -17.50
C THR A 66 0.34 8.79 -17.76
N PRO A 67 -0.15 8.55 -18.99
CA PRO A 67 -1.59 8.47 -19.27
C PRO A 67 -2.33 7.49 -18.34
N ALA A 68 -1.74 6.32 -18.09
CA ALA A 68 -2.28 5.33 -17.16
C ALA A 68 -2.33 5.86 -15.71
N GLY A 69 -1.29 6.57 -15.26
CA GLY A 69 -1.30 7.22 -13.95
C GLY A 69 -2.39 8.29 -13.83
N LYS A 70 -2.59 9.12 -14.87
CA LYS A 70 -3.69 10.10 -14.92
C LYS A 70 -5.05 9.43 -14.80
N GLU A 71 -5.26 8.31 -15.51
CA GLU A 71 -6.50 7.52 -15.46
C GLU A 71 -6.76 6.90 -14.07
N LEU A 72 -5.75 6.29 -13.46
CA LEU A 72 -5.89 5.66 -12.14
C LEU A 72 -6.23 6.68 -11.04
N PHE A 73 -5.63 7.87 -11.08
CA PHE A 73 -5.98 8.97 -10.17
C PHE A 73 -7.37 9.54 -10.45
N HIS A 74 -7.76 9.66 -11.73
CA HIS A 74 -9.13 10.07 -12.09
C HIS A 74 -10.17 9.08 -11.53
N ASN A 75 -9.88 7.78 -11.63
CA ASN A 75 -10.72 6.70 -11.12
C ASN A 75 -10.61 6.51 -9.60
N LYS A 76 -9.68 7.22 -8.93
CA LYS A 76 -9.37 7.10 -7.50
C LYS A 76 -9.14 5.65 -7.08
N GLY A 77 -8.44 4.85 -7.87
CA GLY A 77 -8.24 3.45 -7.51
C GLY A 77 -7.61 2.57 -8.57
N PHE A 78 -7.09 1.43 -8.12
CA PHE A 78 -6.70 0.33 -8.98
C PHE A 78 -7.93 -0.39 -9.56
N PRO A 79 -7.84 -0.90 -10.80
CA PRO A 79 -8.94 -1.66 -11.40
C PRO A 79 -9.22 -2.94 -10.57
N PRO A 80 -10.48 -3.43 -10.55
CA PRO A 80 -10.87 -4.61 -9.78
C PRO A 80 -10.48 -5.91 -10.51
N ILE A 81 -9.23 -6.00 -10.97
CA ILE A 81 -8.65 -7.16 -11.65
C ILE A 81 -7.38 -7.58 -10.92
N LYS A 82 -6.96 -8.84 -11.08
CA LYS A 82 -5.66 -9.29 -10.58
C LYS A 82 -4.56 -8.62 -11.41
N ILE A 83 -3.71 -7.85 -10.74
CA ILE A 83 -2.52 -7.24 -11.34
C ILE A 83 -1.37 -8.23 -11.14
N ARG A 84 -0.77 -8.70 -12.24
CA ARG A 84 0.44 -9.53 -12.21
C ARG A 84 1.61 -8.70 -12.73
N LEU A 85 2.65 -8.55 -11.92
CA LEU A 85 3.90 -7.91 -12.34
C LEU A 85 4.72 -8.88 -13.20
N PRO A 86 5.81 -8.45 -13.84
CA PRO A 86 6.80 -9.37 -14.42
C PRO A 86 7.32 -10.36 -13.37
N ASP A 87 7.73 -11.56 -13.80
CA ASP A 87 8.12 -12.65 -12.88
C ASP A 87 9.31 -12.27 -11.99
N GLU A 88 10.21 -11.42 -12.49
CA GLU A 88 11.35 -10.88 -11.73
C GLU A 88 10.92 -9.99 -10.55
N MET A 89 9.69 -9.48 -10.59
CA MET A 89 9.09 -8.62 -9.57
C MET A 89 8.00 -9.33 -8.76
N ASN A 90 7.79 -10.64 -8.97
CA ASN A 90 6.74 -11.44 -8.33
C ASN A 90 7.29 -12.34 -7.20
N ALA A 91 8.43 -11.99 -6.59
CA ALA A 91 8.87 -12.71 -5.40
C ALA A 91 7.76 -12.66 -4.33
N PRO A 92 7.42 -13.79 -3.69
CA PRO A 92 6.34 -13.80 -2.72
C PRO A 92 6.68 -12.94 -1.51
N PRO A 93 5.69 -12.24 -0.91
CA PRO A 93 5.91 -11.49 0.33
C PRO A 93 6.36 -12.40 1.48
N ASN A 94 6.87 -11.79 2.55
CA ASN A 94 7.29 -12.50 3.75
C ASN A 94 6.08 -13.19 4.42
N ASN A 95 6.25 -14.45 4.82
CA ASN A 95 5.24 -15.26 5.51
C ASN A 95 5.69 -15.73 6.91
N SER A 96 6.74 -15.12 7.47
CA SER A 96 7.37 -15.57 8.72
C SER A 96 7.01 -14.71 9.93
N ASP A 97 6.55 -13.47 9.73
CA ASP A 97 6.19 -12.55 10.80
C ASP A 97 5.13 -13.14 11.73
N SER A 98 5.27 -12.83 13.02
CA SER A 98 4.23 -13.14 14.00
C SER A 98 3.06 -12.16 13.89
N GLN A 99 1.92 -12.52 14.51
CA GLN A 99 0.79 -11.60 14.62
C GLN A 99 1.20 -10.29 15.32
N GLU A 100 2.00 -10.39 16.39
CA GLU A 100 2.50 -9.24 17.14
C GLU A 100 3.40 -8.34 16.28
N ASP A 101 4.30 -8.93 15.48
CA ASP A 101 5.14 -8.18 14.56
C ASP A 101 4.31 -7.42 13.52
N LEU A 102 3.31 -8.08 12.92
CA LEU A 102 2.41 -7.44 11.96
C LEU A 102 1.59 -6.32 12.60
N ILE A 103 1.10 -6.49 13.83
CA ILE A 103 0.37 -5.45 14.57
C ILE A 103 1.28 -4.24 14.80
N ASN A 104 2.48 -4.46 15.32
CA ASN A 104 3.47 -3.40 15.58
C ASN A 104 3.87 -2.66 14.29
N ARG A 105 3.98 -3.39 13.17
CA ARG A 105 4.27 -2.80 11.85
C ARG A 105 3.09 -1.97 11.33
N MET A 106 1.85 -2.44 11.49
CA MET A 106 0.64 -1.67 11.13
C MET A 106 0.53 -0.38 11.96
N GLU A 107 0.82 -0.42 13.27
CA GLU A 107 0.83 0.77 14.13
C GLU A 107 1.83 1.82 13.64
N LYS A 108 3.06 1.40 13.33
CA LYS A 108 4.09 2.28 12.78
C LYS A 108 3.69 2.85 11.42
N LEU A 109 3.03 2.06 10.58
CA LEU A 109 2.50 2.54 9.31
C LEU A 109 1.45 3.64 9.51
N ILE A 110 0.48 3.41 10.39
CA ILE A 110 -0.58 4.39 10.69
C ILE A 110 0.04 5.70 11.21
N GLN A 111 0.98 5.62 12.16
CA GLN A 111 1.69 6.80 12.69
C GLN A 111 2.43 7.58 11.59
N ARG A 112 3.04 6.88 10.62
CA ARG A 112 3.71 7.55 9.49
C ARG A 112 2.71 8.20 8.53
N VAL A 113 1.54 7.61 8.33
CA VAL A 113 0.45 8.21 7.53
C VAL A 113 -0.04 9.47 8.22
N GLU A 114 -0.35 9.42 9.52
CA GLU A 114 -0.77 10.58 10.33
C GLU A 114 0.24 11.72 10.28
N TYR A 115 1.52 11.39 10.43
CA TYR A 115 2.61 12.35 10.33
C TYR A 115 2.59 13.10 8.99
N TRP A 116 2.52 12.37 7.87
CA TRP A 116 2.51 13.00 6.55
C TRP A 116 1.20 13.73 6.25
N GLU A 117 0.05 13.18 6.65
CA GLU A 117 -1.25 13.86 6.49
C GLU A 117 -1.25 15.26 7.12
N SER A 118 -0.56 15.45 8.25
CA SER A 118 -0.49 16.74 8.95
C SER A 118 0.30 17.83 8.21
N GLN A 119 1.16 17.48 7.26
CA GLN A 119 2.12 18.41 6.65
C GLN A 119 2.22 18.36 5.12
N VAL A 120 1.64 17.35 4.48
CA VAL A 120 1.80 17.12 3.03
C VAL A 120 1.29 18.27 2.17
N ASP A 121 0.26 19.00 2.62
CA ASP A 121 -0.29 20.15 1.89
C ASP A 121 0.64 21.37 1.88
N ALA A 122 1.66 21.40 2.74
CA ALA A 122 2.69 22.42 2.73
C ALA A 122 3.80 22.11 1.70
N ILE A 123 3.83 20.91 1.12
CA ILE A 123 4.83 20.50 0.12
C ILE A 123 4.36 20.97 -1.25
N SER A 124 5.23 21.68 -1.97
CA SER A 124 4.93 22.16 -3.32
C SER A 124 4.52 20.99 -4.24
N PRO A 125 3.40 21.09 -4.99
CA PRO A 125 2.96 20.06 -5.92
C PRO A 125 3.89 19.89 -7.12
N GLU A 126 4.86 20.80 -7.31
CA GLU A 126 5.89 20.73 -8.35
C GLU A 126 7.09 19.87 -7.92
N ARG A 127 7.20 19.51 -6.64
CA ARG A 127 8.20 18.54 -6.17
C ARG A 127 7.65 17.12 -6.30
N LYS A 128 8.33 16.31 -7.10
CA LYS A 128 7.80 15.00 -7.52
C LYS A 128 8.86 13.92 -7.47
N ALA A 129 8.41 12.69 -7.21
CA ALA A 129 9.19 11.47 -7.32
C ALA A 129 8.57 10.54 -8.37
N LYS A 130 9.40 9.77 -9.08
CA LYS A 130 8.98 8.95 -10.21
C LYS A 130 8.55 7.56 -9.77
N HIS A 131 7.29 7.22 -10.05
CA HIS A 131 6.75 5.87 -9.98
C HIS A 131 6.94 5.13 -11.33
N GLY A 132 7.30 3.84 -11.30
CA GLY A 132 7.47 3.02 -12.51
C GLY A 132 6.26 2.98 -13.45
N GLY A 133 5.05 2.69 -12.92
CA GLY A 133 3.79 2.73 -13.67
C GLY A 133 3.12 4.10 -13.81
N PHE A 134 3.02 4.88 -12.73
CA PHE A 134 2.23 6.12 -12.71
C PHE A 134 2.94 7.35 -13.30
N GLY A 135 4.27 7.30 -13.49
CA GLY A 135 5.06 8.47 -13.87
C GLY A 135 5.37 9.34 -12.65
N TRP A 136 5.42 10.66 -12.82
CA TRP A 136 5.79 11.57 -11.74
C TRP A 136 4.62 11.95 -10.86
N LEU A 137 4.75 11.69 -9.55
CA LEU A 137 3.75 11.95 -8.53
C LEU A 137 4.28 12.95 -7.51
N ASN A 138 3.40 13.85 -7.07
CA ASN A 138 3.71 14.75 -5.96
C ASN A 138 3.50 14.08 -4.60
N ALA A 139 3.84 14.78 -3.52
CA ALA A 139 3.75 14.25 -2.16
C ALA A 139 2.32 13.83 -1.77
N ARG A 140 1.30 14.64 -2.11
CA ARG A 140 -0.11 14.32 -1.84
C ARG A 140 -0.55 13.06 -2.57
N GLU A 141 -0.15 12.91 -3.82
CA GLU A 141 -0.49 11.75 -4.65
C GLU A 141 0.18 10.46 -4.17
N TRP A 142 1.44 10.52 -3.75
CA TRP A 142 2.10 9.38 -3.10
C TRP A 142 1.40 8.98 -1.80
N LEU A 143 0.93 9.94 -1.01
CA LEU A 143 0.16 9.66 0.19
C LEU A 143 -1.20 9.04 -0.14
N ASP A 144 -1.91 9.57 -1.14
CA ASP A 144 -3.20 9.03 -1.61
C ASP A 144 -3.07 7.60 -2.14
N LEU A 145 -1.91 7.22 -2.71
CA LEU A 145 -1.65 5.85 -3.11
C LEU A 145 -1.69 4.85 -1.95
N VAL A 146 -1.38 5.26 -0.72
CA VAL A 146 -1.51 4.38 0.47
C VAL A 146 -2.97 3.97 0.67
N GLU A 147 -3.92 4.91 0.55
CA GLU A 147 -5.35 4.61 0.62
C GLU A 147 -5.78 3.72 -0.55
N MET A 148 -5.44 4.12 -1.78
CA MET A 148 -5.85 3.41 -2.99
C MET A 148 -5.38 1.96 -2.99
N HIS A 149 -4.13 1.75 -2.55
CA HIS A 149 -3.52 0.44 -2.38
C HIS A 149 -4.25 -0.36 -1.29
N SER A 150 -4.38 0.20 -0.09
CA SER A 150 -5.00 -0.50 1.04
C SER A 150 -6.43 -0.93 0.72
N ARG A 151 -7.23 -0.04 0.12
CA ARG A 151 -8.58 -0.36 -0.31
C ARG A 151 -8.63 -1.41 -1.43
N HIS A 152 -7.66 -1.43 -2.34
CA HIS A 152 -7.56 -2.48 -3.34
C HIS A 152 -7.43 -3.86 -2.69
N HIS A 153 -6.62 -3.98 -1.64
CA HIS A 153 -6.39 -5.25 -0.95
C HIS A 153 -7.55 -5.74 -0.06
N LEU A 154 -8.58 -4.94 0.20
CA LEU A 154 -9.80 -5.43 0.86
C LEU A 154 -10.43 -6.60 0.10
N ARG A 155 -10.42 -6.57 -1.24
CA ARG A 155 -10.95 -7.68 -2.06
C ARG A 155 -10.08 -8.93 -1.98
N GLN A 156 -8.76 -8.76 -1.95
CA GLN A 156 -7.84 -9.90 -1.81
C GLN A 156 -7.99 -10.52 -0.42
N LYS A 157 -8.12 -9.69 0.62
CA LYS A 157 -8.40 -10.12 1.98
C LYS A 157 -9.69 -10.95 2.05
N GLU A 158 -10.81 -10.42 1.57
CA GLU A 158 -12.09 -11.15 1.54
C GLU A 158 -12.00 -12.49 0.79
N ALA A 159 -11.18 -12.57 -0.26
CA ALA A 159 -10.96 -13.81 -0.99
C ALA A 159 -10.12 -14.81 -0.17
N LEU A 160 -9.06 -14.36 0.49
CA LEU A 160 -8.19 -15.20 1.32
C LEU A 160 -8.89 -15.72 2.57
N GLU A 161 -9.77 -14.91 3.17
CA GLU A 161 -10.55 -15.30 4.35
C GLU A 161 -11.47 -16.49 4.09
N ARG A 162 -11.90 -16.73 2.85
CA ARG A 162 -12.70 -17.90 2.47
C ARG A 162 -11.95 -19.23 2.60
N TYR A 163 -10.62 -19.18 2.65
CA TYR A 163 -9.77 -20.36 2.83
C TYR A 163 -9.41 -20.59 4.31
N LEU A 164 -9.67 -19.62 5.18
CA LEU A 164 -9.41 -19.76 6.61
C LEU A 164 -10.48 -20.65 7.23
N LYS A 165 -10.03 -21.63 8.02
CA LYS A 165 -10.89 -22.53 8.81
C LYS A 165 -10.94 -22.06 10.25
#